data_AF-A0A1G7R882-F1
#
_entry.id   AF-A0A1G7R882-F1
#
_cell.length_a   1.000
_cell.length_b   1.000
_cell.length_c   1.000
_cell.angle_alpha   90.00
_cell.angle_beta   90.00
_cell.angle_gamma   90.00
#
_symmetry.space_group_name_H-M   'P 1'
#
loop_
_entity.id
_entity.type
_entity.pdbx_description
1 polymer ?
#
loop_
_entity_poly.entity_id
_entity_poly.type
_entity_poly.pdbx_seq_one_letter_code
_entity_poly.pdbx_strand_id
1 'polypeptide(L)'
;MKKLNILLLVIASFVACKSKTSSNDDVQSIKFKFTELGRETQFRITCDKFDYYFPEGKEKNFNKKPGIDSVMQLLTGMKMVSDGTEPDVRGKIYITHTTKTVDTVCVGAKALSYKGTTYETPQELLVLIQK
;
A
#
# COMPACT_ATOMS: atom_id res chain seq x y z
N MET A 1 33.01 54.61 -20.62
CA MET A 1 31.56 54.36 -20.77
C MET A 1 31.41 52.84 -20.92
N LYS A 2 31.12 52.13 -19.82
CA LYS A 2 29.79 51.73 -19.31
C LYS A 2 29.29 50.42 -19.93
N LYS A 3 29.40 49.38 -19.08
CA LYS A 3 28.50 48.22 -18.89
C LYS A 3 28.73 46.98 -19.77
N LEU A 4 29.60 46.12 -19.23
CA LEU A 4 29.62 44.67 -19.42
C LEU A 4 28.31 44.10 -18.82
N ASN A 5 27.29 43.88 -19.65
CA ASN A 5 26.01 43.31 -19.20
C ASN A 5 26.06 41.78 -19.25
N ILE A 6 26.46 41.21 -18.11
CA ILE A 6 25.80 40.12 -17.38
C ILE A 6 24.69 39.43 -18.18
N LEU A 7 25.02 38.38 -18.93
CA LEU A 7 24.07 37.43 -19.49
C LEU A 7 24.59 36.01 -19.24
N LEU A 8 24.81 35.69 -17.97
CA LEU A 8 25.34 34.41 -17.53
C LEU A 8 24.72 34.05 -16.18
N LEU A 9 23.38 34.00 -16.11
CA LEU A 9 22.68 33.56 -14.90
C LEU A 9 21.22 33.13 -15.15
N VAL A 10 20.93 32.27 -16.14
CA VAL A 10 19.57 31.69 -16.32
C VAL A 10 19.62 30.18 -16.59
N ILE A 11 20.60 29.45 -16.02
CA ILE A 11 20.69 27.98 -16.17
C ILE A 11 20.69 27.24 -14.82
N ALA A 12 20.73 27.95 -13.68
CA ALA A 12 20.92 27.32 -12.37
C ALA A 12 19.71 27.45 -11.43
N SER A 13 18.53 26.95 -11.82
CA SER A 13 17.42 26.79 -10.86
C SER A 13 16.41 25.70 -11.23
N PHE A 14 16.86 24.64 -11.91
CA PHE A 14 16.18 23.34 -11.88
C PHE A 14 16.98 22.36 -11.02
N VAL A 15 17.44 22.80 -9.84
CA VAL A 15 17.87 21.87 -8.81
C VAL A 15 16.60 21.26 -8.24
N ALA A 16 16.25 20.12 -8.83
CA ALA A 16 15.49 19.03 -8.28
C ALA A 16 14.85 19.32 -6.91
N CYS A 17 13.53 19.57 -6.90
CA CYS A 17 12.70 19.10 -5.81
C CYS A 17 12.78 17.57 -5.80
N LYS A 18 13.88 17.01 -5.27
CA LYS A 18 13.82 15.69 -4.66
C LYS A 18 12.92 15.88 -3.46
N SER A 19 11.65 15.58 -3.62
CA SER A 19 10.76 15.31 -2.50
C SER A 19 11.53 14.36 -1.59
N LYS A 20 12.02 14.90 -0.48
CA LYS A 20 12.59 14.10 0.59
C LYS A 20 11.36 13.45 1.21
N THR A 21 10.94 12.33 0.64
CA THR A 21 9.90 11.48 1.21
C THR A 21 10.32 11.26 2.65
N SER A 22 9.47 11.69 3.57
CA SER A 22 9.81 11.71 4.98
C SER A 22 10.20 10.30 5.42
N SER A 23 11.17 10.15 6.31
CA SER A 23 11.59 8.84 6.82
C SER A 23 10.48 8.08 7.57
N ASN A 24 9.30 8.70 7.76
CA ASN A 24 8.11 8.03 8.28
C ASN A 24 7.45 7.09 7.27
N ASP A 25 7.76 7.18 5.97
CA ASP A 25 7.22 6.31 4.92
C ASP A 25 8.16 5.15 4.54
N ASP A 26 9.34 5.05 5.17
CA ASP A 26 10.26 3.95 4.90
C ASP A 26 9.73 2.66 5.52
N VAL A 27 9.29 1.75 4.65
CA VAL A 27 8.76 0.43 5.02
C VAL A 27 9.91 -0.53 5.32
N GLN A 28 9.90 -1.12 6.51
CA GLN A 28 10.87 -2.11 6.96
C GLN A 28 10.49 -3.53 6.52
N SER A 29 9.22 -3.89 6.67
CA SER A 29 8.72 -5.22 6.28
C SER A 29 7.22 -5.19 6.03
N ILE A 30 6.76 -6.16 5.25
CA ILE A 30 5.34 -6.37 5.00
C ILE A 30 5.01 -7.83 5.30
N LYS A 31 3.96 -8.06 6.09
CA LYS A 31 3.41 -9.38 6.34
C LYS A 31 1.97 -9.44 5.83
N PHE A 32 1.67 -10.47 5.08
CA PHE A 32 0.31 -10.81 4.68
C PHE A 32 -0.18 -11.96 5.54
N LYS A 33 -1.41 -11.88 6.03
CA LYS A 33 -2.15 -13.03 6.59
C LYS A 33 -3.44 -13.17 5.80
N PHE A 34 -3.70 -14.31 5.19
CA PHE A 34 -4.81 -14.47 4.25
C PHE A 34 -5.40 -15.87 4.24
N THR A 35 -6.66 -15.96 3.79
CA THR A 35 -7.34 -17.20 3.45
C THR A 35 -7.52 -17.27 1.93
N GLU A 36 -8.52 -17.99 1.42
CA GLU A 36 -8.89 -17.99 0.00
C GLU A 36 -9.33 -16.58 -0.47
N LEU A 37 -8.39 -15.77 -0.98
CA LEU A 37 -8.62 -14.39 -1.42
C LEU A 37 -9.60 -14.23 -2.60
N GLY A 38 -9.86 -15.31 -3.35
CA GLY A 38 -10.79 -15.31 -4.49
C GLY A 38 -12.21 -15.75 -4.17
N ARG A 39 -12.52 -16.06 -2.91
CA ARG A 39 -13.82 -16.60 -2.51
C ARG A 39 -14.63 -15.56 -1.73
N GLU A 40 -15.89 -15.38 -2.11
CA GLU A 40 -16.87 -14.61 -1.35
C GLU A 40 -17.65 -15.57 -0.42
N THR A 41 -18.05 -15.09 0.77
CA THR A 41 -18.91 -15.86 1.70
C THR A 41 -20.29 -15.25 1.73
N GLN A 42 -21.25 -16.04 2.21
CA GLN A 42 -22.65 -15.62 2.38
C GLN A 42 -22.80 -14.42 3.33
N PHE A 43 -21.82 -14.19 4.20
CA PHE A 43 -21.75 -13.04 5.07
C PHE A 43 -20.41 -12.34 4.89
N ARG A 44 -20.40 -11.02 5.06
CA ARG A 44 -19.19 -10.22 4.97
C ARG A 44 -18.37 -10.34 6.25
N ILE A 45 -17.06 -10.51 6.11
CA ILE A 45 -16.12 -10.49 7.24
C ILE A 45 -15.50 -9.09 7.32
N THR A 46 -15.68 -8.44 8.47
CA THR A 46 -15.05 -7.13 8.73
C THR A 46 -13.60 -7.30 9.15
N CYS A 47 -12.83 -6.21 9.04
CA CYS A 47 -11.40 -6.27 9.31
C CYS A 47 -11.05 -6.67 10.76
N ASP A 48 -11.82 -6.20 11.74
CA ASP A 48 -11.64 -6.56 13.15
C ASP A 48 -11.94 -8.05 13.43
N LYS A 49 -12.83 -8.66 12.65
CA LYS A 49 -13.22 -10.07 12.82
C LYS A 49 -12.36 -11.07 12.07
N PHE A 50 -11.52 -10.62 11.14
CA PHE A 50 -10.71 -11.50 10.30
C PHE A 50 -9.92 -12.55 11.11
N ASP A 51 -9.18 -12.15 12.14
CA ASP A 51 -8.33 -13.07 12.91
C ASP A 51 -9.14 -14.05 13.78
N TYR A 52 -10.37 -13.69 14.13
CA TYR A 52 -11.31 -14.58 14.82
C TYR A 52 -11.82 -15.69 13.89
N TYR A 53 -12.18 -15.35 12.66
CA TYR A 53 -12.68 -16.32 11.68
C TYR A 53 -11.56 -17.13 11.02
N PHE A 54 -10.35 -16.56 10.90
CA PHE A 54 -9.20 -17.18 10.24
C PHE A 54 -7.96 -17.14 11.13
N PRO A 55 -7.96 -17.82 12.29
CA PRO A 55 -6.81 -17.86 13.18
C PRO A 55 -5.59 -18.47 12.48
N GLU A 56 -5.82 -19.50 11.65
CA GLU A 56 -4.81 -20.29 10.93
C GLU A 56 -4.57 -19.81 9.48
N GLY A 57 -4.83 -18.53 9.20
CA GLY A 57 -4.58 -17.95 7.87
C GLY A 57 -3.12 -18.14 7.41
N LYS A 58 -2.93 -18.35 6.10
CA LYS A 58 -1.60 -18.44 5.48
C LYS A 58 -0.86 -17.12 5.67
N GLU A 59 0.43 -17.19 5.94
CA GLU A 59 1.28 -16.01 6.06
C GLU A 59 2.29 -15.92 4.92
N LYS A 60 2.52 -14.70 4.41
CA LYS A 60 3.58 -14.40 3.44
C LYS A 60 4.32 -13.14 3.87
N ASN A 61 5.65 -13.21 3.90
CA ASN A 61 6.50 -12.13 4.39
C ASN A 61 7.36 -11.54 3.27
N PHE A 62 7.43 -10.21 3.21
CA PHE A 62 8.30 -9.45 2.33
C PHE A 62 9.22 -8.59 3.20
N ASN A 63 10.48 -8.96 3.22
CA ASN A 63 11.54 -8.38 4.03
C ASN A 63 12.74 -7.91 3.18
N LYS A 64 12.59 -7.96 1.85
CA LYS A 64 13.57 -7.47 0.88
C LYS A 64 12.95 -6.33 0.09
N LYS A 65 13.76 -5.30 -0.18
CA LYS A 65 13.35 -4.07 -0.86
C LYS A 65 12.55 -4.30 -2.15
N PRO A 66 12.94 -5.19 -3.09
CA PRO A 66 12.17 -5.39 -4.32
C PRO A 66 10.73 -5.85 -4.09
N GLY A 67 10.52 -6.74 -3.10
CA GLY A 67 9.20 -7.24 -2.74
C GLY A 67 8.36 -6.19 -2.02
N ILE A 68 8.98 -5.42 -1.13
CA ILE A 68 8.35 -4.28 -0.45
C ILE A 68 7.91 -3.23 -1.48
N ASP A 69 8.81 -2.82 -2.37
CA ASP A 69 8.56 -1.82 -3.41
C ASP A 69 7.41 -2.27 -4.33
N SER A 70 7.37 -3.57 -4.69
CA SER A 70 6.30 -4.15 -5.51
C SER A 70 4.93 -4.05 -4.85
N VAL A 71 4.83 -4.37 -3.55
CA VAL A 71 3.57 -4.22 -2.79
C VAL A 71 3.20 -2.74 -2.70
N MET A 72 4.13 -1.87 -2.33
CA MET A 72 3.85 -0.46 -2.12
C MET A 72 3.42 0.22 -3.42
N GLN A 73 3.99 -0.14 -4.56
CA GLN A 73 3.57 0.37 -5.87
C GLN A 73 2.11 0.00 -6.19
N LEU A 74 1.68 -1.21 -5.84
CA LEU A 74 0.28 -1.62 -6.01
C LEU A 74 -0.66 -0.85 -5.08
N LEU A 75 -0.21 -0.55 -3.86
CA LEU A 75 -1.01 0.20 -2.88
C LEU A 75 -1.08 1.71 -3.17
N THR A 76 -0.08 2.31 -3.81
CA THR A 76 -0.13 3.74 -4.19
C THR A 76 -0.95 3.99 -5.46
N GLY A 77 -1.08 2.99 -6.33
CA GLY A 77 -1.85 3.07 -7.58
C GLY A 77 -3.34 2.72 -7.45
N MET A 78 -3.86 2.56 -6.22
CA MET A 78 -5.23 2.09 -6.01
C MET A 78 -6.27 3.16 -6.37
N LYS A 79 -7.38 2.71 -6.97
CA LYS A 79 -8.52 3.57 -7.32
C LYS A 79 -9.52 3.59 -6.18
N MET A 80 -9.96 4.77 -5.77
CA MET A 80 -10.99 4.91 -4.74
C MET A 80 -12.34 4.43 -5.25
N VAL A 81 -13.11 3.82 -4.36
CA VAL A 81 -14.50 3.42 -4.60
C VAL A 81 -15.41 4.40 -3.86
N SER A 82 -16.48 4.86 -4.51
CA SER A 82 -17.39 5.90 -3.98
C SER A 82 -18.84 5.44 -3.80
N ASP A 83 -19.14 4.17 -4.09
CA ASP A 83 -20.50 3.62 -4.04
C ASP A 83 -20.88 3.03 -2.66
N GLY A 84 -20.02 3.19 -1.66
CA GLY A 84 -20.23 2.62 -0.31
C GLY A 84 -19.91 1.14 -0.20
N THR A 85 -19.30 0.52 -1.23
CA THR A 85 -18.77 -0.85 -1.13
C THR A 85 -17.82 -0.96 0.05
N GLU A 86 -17.96 -2.03 0.82
CA GLU A 86 -17.07 -2.36 1.93
C GLU A 86 -16.42 -3.73 1.68
N PRO A 87 -15.15 -3.92 2.09
CA PRO A 87 -14.43 -5.16 1.82
C PRO A 87 -15.03 -6.34 2.60
N ASP A 88 -15.22 -7.46 1.92
CA ASP A 88 -15.34 -8.78 2.54
C ASP A 88 -13.94 -9.34 2.78
N VAL A 89 -13.43 -9.13 3.99
CA VAL A 89 -12.02 -9.28 4.31
C VAL A 89 -11.58 -10.75 4.29
N ARG A 90 -10.67 -11.05 3.36
CA ARG A 90 -10.01 -12.35 3.16
C ARG A 90 -8.52 -12.32 3.45
N GLY A 91 -7.97 -11.14 3.67
CA GLY A 91 -6.60 -11.00 4.12
C GLY A 91 -6.34 -9.67 4.79
N LYS A 92 -5.25 -9.63 5.56
CA LYS A 92 -4.67 -8.44 6.14
C LYS A 92 -3.24 -8.28 5.64
N ILE A 93 -2.90 -7.05 5.29
CA ILE A 93 -1.52 -6.62 5.02
C ILE A 93 -1.08 -5.78 6.21
N TYR A 94 -0.02 -6.21 6.87
CA TYR A 94 0.64 -5.49 7.95
C TYR A 94 1.91 -4.84 7.38
N ILE A 95 1.92 -3.52 7.27
CA ILE A 95 3.05 -2.74 6.76
C ILE A 95 3.77 -2.17 7.97
N THR A 96 4.93 -2.74 8.31
CA THR A 96 5.76 -2.28 9.42
C THR A 96 6.74 -1.25 8.90
N HIS A 97 6.63 -0.03 9.41
CA HIS A 97 7.53 1.07 9.09
C HIS A 97 8.82 1.00 9.91
N THR A 98 9.86 1.69 9.48
CA THR A 98 11.14 1.81 10.21
C THR A 98 10.95 2.40 11.62
N THR A 99 9.92 3.25 11.79
CA THR A 99 9.49 3.83 13.08
C THR A 99 8.72 2.88 13.99
N LYS A 100 8.54 1.61 13.57
CA LYS A 100 7.80 0.56 14.28
C LYS A 100 6.28 0.77 14.34
N THR A 101 5.75 1.78 13.66
CA THR A 101 4.31 1.86 13.41
C THR A 101 3.90 0.76 12.42
N VAL A 102 2.68 0.24 12.58
CA VAL A 102 2.13 -0.80 11.71
C VAL A 102 0.84 -0.29 11.10
N ASP A 103 0.84 -0.08 9.79
CA ASP A 103 -0.38 0.15 9.05
C ASP A 103 -1.04 -1.18 8.69
N THR A 104 -2.37 -1.23 8.71
CA THR A 104 -3.14 -2.40 8.30
C THR A 104 -3.98 -2.09 7.07
N VAL A 105 -3.84 -2.93 6.04
CA VAL A 105 -4.74 -2.96 4.87
C VAL A 105 -5.64 -4.18 5.00
N CYS A 106 -6.95 -4.00 4.86
CA CYS A 106 -7.92 -5.09 4.92
C CYS A 106 -8.37 -5.42 3.51
N VAL A 107 -8.07 -6.62 3.02
CA VAL A 107 -8.20 -6.98 1.60
C VAL A 107 -9.35 -7.95 1.42
N GLY A 108 -10.32 -7.58 0.60
CA GLY A 108 -11.30 -8.49 0.01
C GLY A 108 -11.06 -8.70 -1.48
N ALA A 109 -11.85 -9.58 -2.10
CA ALA A 109 -11.70 -9.94 -3.51
C ALA A 109 -11.91 -8.74 -4.45
N LYS A 110 -12.88 -7.86 -4.14
CA LYS A 110 -13.27 -6.71 -5.00
C LYS A 110 -12.83 -5.37 -4.45
N ALA A 111 -12.85 -5.22 -3.13
CA ALA A 111 -12.51 -3.99 -2.45
C ALA A 111 -11.54 -4.26 -1.30
N LEU A 112 -10.73 -3.26 -0.99
CA LEU A 112 -9.87 -3.22 0.19
C LEU A 112 -10.05 -1.90 0.91
N SER A 113 -9.77 -1.88 2.21
CA SER A 113 -9.75 -0.66 3.02
C SER A 113 -8.34 -0.35 3.52
N TYR A 114 -7.93 0.90 3.38
CA TYR A 114 -6.65 1.41 3.87
C TYR A 114 -6.80 2.84 4.40
N LYS A 115 -6.28 3.11 5.62
CA LYS A 115 -6.33 4.43 6.27
C LYS A 115 -7.73 5.07 6.26
N GLY A 116 -8.76 4.28 6.50
CA GLY A 116 -10.16 4.72 6.56
C GLY A 116 -10.84 4.96 5.20
N THR A 117 -10.15 4.68 4.09
CA THR A 117 -10.68 4.82 2.73
C THR A 117 -10.83 3.45 2.06
N THR A 118 -11.88 3.28 1.26
CA THR A 118 -12.07 2.07 0.44
C THR A 118 -11.57 2.27 -0.98
N TYR A 119 -10.90 1.26 -1.49
CA TYR A 119 -10.34 1.21 -2.84
C TYR A 119 -10.73 -0.09 -3.54
N GLU A 120 -10.63 -0.09 -4.87
CA GLU A 120 -10.67 -1.30 -5.68
C GLU A 120 -9.46 -2.17 -5.32
N THR A 121 -9.66 -3.47 -5.14
CA THR A 121 -8.55 -4.38 -4.93
C THR A 121 -7.80 -4.60 -6.26
N PRO A 122 -6.50 -4.26 -6.35
CA PRO A 122 -5.73 -4.56 -7.56
C PRO A 122 -5.61 -6.08 -7.75
N GLN A 123 -5.91 -6.58 -8.94
CA GLN A 123 -5.84 -8.03 -9.20
C GLN A 123 -4.39 -8.55 -9.06
N GLU A 124 -3.42 -7.73 -9.42
CA GLU A 124 -1.99 -8.00 -9.28
C GLU A 124 -1.59 -8.18 -7.81
N LEU A 125 -2.26 -7.50 -6.89
CA LEU A 125 -2.04 -7.66 -5.45
C LEU A 125 -2.48 -9.05 -5.00
N LEU A 126 -3.64 -9.53 -5.45
CA LEU A 126 -4.11 -10.88 -5.14
C LEU A 126 -3.15 -11.94 -5.68
N VAL A 127 -2.70 -11.79 -6.92
CA VAL A 127 -1.72 -12.69 -7.55
C VAL A 127 -0.39 -12.67 -6.80
N LEU A 128 0.08 -11.49 -6.38
CA LEU A 128 1.32 -11.34 -5.63
C LEU A 128 1.25 -12.05 -4.27
N ILE A 129 0.09 -12.05 -3.62
CA ILE A 129 -0.10 -12.70 -2.31
C ILE A 129 -0.18 -14.23 -2.46
N GLN A 130 -0.85 -14.71 -3.51
CA GLN A 130 -1.14 -16.14 -3.70
C GLN A 130 0.01 -16.95 -4.33
N LYS A 131 0.91 -16.31 -5.07
CA LYS A 131 2.15 -16.94 -5.58
C LYS A 131 3.13 -17.25 -4.47
#